data_AF-A0A1F7YJ68-F1
#
_entry.id   AF-A0A1F7YJ68-F1
#
_cell.length_a   1.000
_cell.length_b   1.000
_cell.length_c   1.000
_cell.angle_alpha   90.00
_cell.angle_beta   90.00
_cell.angle_gamma   90.00
#
_symmetry.space_group_name_H-M   'P 1'
#
loop_
_entity.id
_entity.type
_entity.pdbx_description
1 polymer ?
#
loop_
_entity_poly.entity_id
_entity_poly.type
_entity_poly.pdbx_seq_one_letter_code
_entity_poly.pdbx_strand_id
1 'polypeptide(L)'
;MDTANNLPNNTLPKPTEPANTELIPPKKRKLLIIGAIFIVSLLFLNILGRIIITIRSGPKENTTNVVITPKTTSFGQEILNPSKYASDPEVLKIETDISNLEKNFTEKDIREFRLSSPTFDFEMDFGK
;
A
#
# COMPACT_ATOMS: atom_id res chain seq x y z
N MET A 1 -32.14 58.86 -48.06
CA MET A 1 -31.10 57.89 -47.68
C MET A 1 -31.37 57.61 -46.22
N ASP A 2 -32.25 56.66 -45.96
CA ASP A 2 -32.78 56.38 -44.63
C ASP A 2 -32.41 54.94 -44.27
N THR A 3 -31.44 54.80 -43.36
CA THR A 3 -30.97 53.52 -42.87
C THR A 3 -31.81 53.13 -41.66
N ALA A 4 -32.85 52.34 -41.88
CA ALA A 4 -33.64 51.73 -40.81
C ALA A 4 -32.85 50.56 -40.20
N ASN A 5 -32.43 50.73 -38.94
CA ASN A 5 -31.77 49.73 -38.11
C ASN A 5 -32.76 48.61 -37.72
N ASN A 6 -32.55 47.40 -38.24
CA ASN A 6 -33.21 46.19 -37.75
C ASN A 6 -32.35 45.56 -36.64
N LEU A 7 -32.83 45.64 -35.40
CA LEU A 7 -32.27 44.93 -34.25
C LEU A 7 -32.87 43.51 -34.18
N PRO A 8 -32.06 42.44 -34.04
CA PRO A 8 -32.58 41.09 -33.91
C PRO A 8 -33.18 40.87 -32.51
N ASN A 9 -34.43 40.39 -32.51
CA ASN A 9 -35.17 39.96 -31.33
C ASN A 9 -34.43 38.83 -30.58
N ASN A 10 -33.87 39.17 -29.42
CA ASN A 10 -33.21 38.22 -28.52
C ASN A 10 -34.26 37.56 -27.62
N THR A 11 -34.88 36.48 -28.09
CA THR A 11 -35.76 35.63 -27.27
C THR A 11 -34.92 34.80 -26.31
N LEU A 12 -35.04 35.11 -25.02
CA LEU A 12 -34.48 34.37 -23.90
C LEU A 12 -34.83 32.87 -24.00
N PRO A 13 -33.87 31.94 -23.82
CA PRO A 13 -34.18 30.52 -23.74
C PRO A 13 -35.06 30.23 -22.51
N LYS A 14 -36.15 29.51 -22.76
CA LYS A 14 -37.12 29.06 -21.76
C LYS A 14 -36.41 28.24 -20.66
N PRO A 15 -36.74 28.42 -19.37
CA PRO A 15 -36.12 27.65 -18.29
C PRO A 15 -36.39 26.16 -18.47
N THR A 16 -35.33 25.37 -18.51
CA THR A 16 -35.38 23.91 -18.50
C THR A 16 -36.08 23.45 -17.23
N GLU A 17 -37.19 22.74 -17.41
CA GLU A 17 -38.00 22.12 -16.36
C GLU A 17 -37.11 21.20 -15.49
N PRO A 18 -37.21 21.22 -14.15
CA PRO A 18 -36.38 20.38 -13.30
C PRO A 18 -36.71 18.91 -13.57
N ALA A 19 -35.66 18.14 -13.88
CA ALA A 19 -35.72 16.71 -14.09
C ALA A 19 -36.55 16.04 -12.97
N ASN A 20 -37.62 15.37 -13.39
CA ASN A 20 -38.52 14.64 -12.53
C ASN A 20 -37.72 13.57 -11.78
N THR A 21 -37.37 13.84 -10.52
CA THR A 21 -36.78 12.85 -9.62
C THR A 21 -37.84 11.79 -9.39
N GLU A 22 -37.73 10.65 -10.07
CA GLU A 22 -38.65 9.53 -9.91
C GLU A 22 -38.67 9.10 -8.44
N LEU A 23 -39.74 9.47 -7.75
CA LEU A 23 -39.98 9.15 -6.35
C LEU A 23 -40.18 7.64 -6.24
N ILE A 24 -39.13 6.93 -5.81
CA ILE A 24 -39.17 5.50 -5.54
C ILE A 24 -40.36 5.21 -4.62
N PRO A 25 -41.30 4.34 -5.02
CA PRO A 25 -42.53 4.12 -4.27
C PRO A 25 -42.23 3.62 -2.84
N PRO A 26 -42.96 4.09 -1.82
CA PRO A 26 -42.59 3.95 -0.40
C PRO A 26 -42.50 2.49 0.07
N LYS A 27 -43.21 1.57 -0.60
CA LYS A 27 -43.14 0.13 -0.33
C LYS A 27 -41.79 -0.48 -0.74
N LYS A 28 -41.22 -0.05 -1.88
CA LYS A 28 -39.89 -0.48 -2.33
C LYS A 28 -38.76 0.18 -1.53
N ARG A 29 -39.00 1.40 -1.02
CA ARG A 29 -38.06 2.10 -0.12
C ARG A 29 -37.82 1.32 1.18
N LYS A 30 -38.87 0.75 1.80
CA LYS A 30 -38.71 -0.08 3.01
C LYS A 30 -37.89 -1.35 2.75
N LEU A 31 -38.14 -2.02 1.63
CA LEU A 31 -37.37 -3.20 1.22
C LEU A 31 -35.90 -2.87 0.98
N LEU A 32 -35.61 -1.74 0.32
CA LEU A 32 -34.24 -1.26 0.11
C LEU A 32 -33.53 -0.93 1.42
N ILE A 33 -34.23 -0.31 2.37
CA ILE A 33 -33.67 0.00 3.70
C ILE A 33 -33.37 -1.29 4.47
N ILE A 34 -34.28 -2.26 4.46
CA ILE A 34 -34.07 -3.57 5.12
C ILE A 34 -32.89 -4.31 4.47
N GLY A 35 -32.80 -4.31 3.14
CA GLY A 35 -31.68 -4.90 2.42
C GLY A 35 -30.34 -4.21 2.74
N ALA A 36 -30.33 -2.87 2.82
CA ALA A 36 -29.14 -2.13 3.21
C ALA A 36 -28.69 -2.46 4.65
N ILE A 37 -29.63 -2.50 5.60
CA ILE A 37 -29.35 -2.89 6.99
C ILE A 37 -28.80 -4.32 7.05
N PHE A 38 -29.35 -5.24 6.26
CA PHE A 38 -28.89 -6.62 6.22
C PHE A 38 -27.46 -6.74 5.69
N ILE A 39 -27.12 -6.02 4.62
CA ILE A 39 -25.76 -5.99 4.06
C ILE A 39 -24.77 -5.39 5.06
N VAL A 40 -25.13 -4.27 5.69
CA VAL A 40 -24.28 -3.63 6.72
C VAL A 40 -24.08 -4.55 7.92
N SER A 41 -25.13 -5.25 8.35
CA SER A 41 -25.05 -6.24 9.44
C SER A 41 -24.11 -7.40 9.08
N LEU A 42 -24.18 -7.92 7.85
CA LEU A 42 -23.28 -8.98 7.36
C LEU A 42 -21.82 -8.53 7.31
N LEU A 43 -21.55 -7.31 6.86
CA LEU A 43 -20.21 -6.71 6.86
C LEU A 43 -19.69 -6.59 8.30
N PHE A 44 -20.52 -6.10 9.21
CA PHE A 44 -20.15 -5.94 10.62
C PHE A 44 -19.83 -7.29 11.27
N LEU A 45 -20.65 -8.32 11.05
CA LEU A 45 -20.38 -9.69 11.52
C LEU A 45 -19.07 -10.26 10.95
N ASN A 46 -18.77 -9.99 9.67
CA ASN A 46 -17.52 -10.44 9.05
C ASN A 46 -16.29 -9.84 9.72
N ILE A 47 -16.34 -8.53 10.00
CA ILE A 47 -15.25 -7.79 10.64
C ILE A 47 -15.06 -8.28 12.08
N LEU A 48 -16.14 -8.40 12.85
CA LEU A 48 -16.10 -8.94 14.21
C LEU A 48 -15.56 -10.37 14.24
N GLY A 49 -15.98 -11.22 13.29
CA GLY A 49 -15.48 -12.59 13.18
C GLY A 49 -13.97 -12.64 12.95
N ARG A 50 -13.43 -11.78 12.08
CA ARG A 50 -11.97 -11.70 11.86
C ARG A 50 -11.24 -11.22 13.10
N ILE A 51 -11.74 -10.22 13.80
CA ILE A 51 -11.14 -9.70 15.04
C ILE A 51 -11.08 -10.81 16.10
N ILE A 52 -12.16 -11.56 16.29
CA ILE A 52 -12.22 -12.67 17.26
C ILE A 52 -11.24 -13.79 16.88
N ILE A 53 -11.16 -14.13 15.59
CA ILE A 53 -10.21 -15.14 15.09
C ILE A 53 -8.77 -14.66 15.31
N THR A 54 -8.45 -13.40 15.03
CA THR A 54 -7.11 -12.84 15.23
C THR A 54 -6.72 -12.84 16.71
N ILE A 55 -7.62 -12.46 17.62
CA ILE A 55 -7.36 -12.48 19.06
C ILE A 55 -7.15 -13.91 19.56
N ARG A 56 -7.97 -14.87 19.11
CA ARG A 56 -7.85 -16.28 19.53
C ARG A 56 -6.67 -17.02 18.91
N SER A 57 -6.28 -16.66 17.69
CA SER A 57 -5.22 -17.36 16.96
C SER A 57 -3.82 -16.87 17.30
N GLY A 58 -3.70 -15.85 18.17
CA GLY A 58 -2.45 -15.16 18.48
C GLY A 58 -1.81 -14.54 17.24
N PRO A 59 -0.70 -13.79 17.38
CA PRO A 59 0.22 -13.64 16.28
C PRO A 59 0.62 -15.05 15.88
N LYS A 60 0.23 -15.50 14.68
CA LYS A 60 0.91 -16.64 14.07
C LYS A 60 2.36 -16.20 14.01
N GLU A 61 3.18 -16.69 14.93
CA GLU A 61 4.62 -16.62 14.75
C GLU A 61 4.81 -17.17 13.35
N ASN A 62 5.21 -16.30 12.42
CA ASN A 62 5.77 -16.77 11.17
C ASN A 62 7.00 -17.52 11.63
N THR A 63 6.83 -18.82 11.93
CA THR A 63 7.90 -19.78 11.99
C THR A 63 8.46 -19.73 10.59
N THR A 64 9.35 -18.77 10.39
CA THR A 64 10.24 -18.69 9.27
C THR A 64 10.98 -19.98 9.45
N ASN A 65 10.52 -21.00 8.74
CA ASN A 65 11.19 -22.28 8.69
C ASN A 65 12.53 -21.88 8.09
N VAL A 66 13.53 -21.68 8.95
CA VAL A 66 14.87 -21.35 8.53
C VAL A 66 15.30 -22.60 7.81
N VAL A 67 15.05 -22.63 6.51
CA VAL A 67 15.66 -23.56 5.60
C VAL A 67 17.12 -23.36 5.86
N ILE A 68 17.72 -24.34 6.53
CA ILE A 68 19.15 -24.46 6.75
C ILE A 68 19.71 -24.51 5.33
N THR A 69 20.01 -23.33 4.81
CA THR A 69 20.55 -23.18 3.47
C THR A 69 21.89 -23.89 3.56
N PRO A 70 22.15 -24.91 2.72
CA PRO A 70 23.44 -25.57 2.76
C PRO A 70 24.50 -24.49 2.64
N LYS A 71 25.35 -24.41 3.66
CA LYS A 71 26.48 -23.48 3.70
C LYS A 71 27.30 -23.84 2.47
N THR A 72 27.26 -22.99 1.43
CA THR A 72 28.18 -23.13 0.31
C THR A 72 29.55 -22.97 0.93
N THR A 73 30.26 -24.08 1.07
CA THR A 73 31.70 -24.02 1.27
C THR A 73 32.19 -23.19 0.10
N SER A 74 32.77 -22.02 0.38
CA SER A 74 33.48 -21.21 -0.60
C SER A 74 34.74 -21.98 -1.00
N PHE A 75 34.54 -23.10 -1.69
CA PHE A 75 35.49 -23.52 -2.69
C PHE A 75 35.18 -22.61 -3.85
N GLY A 76 36.10 -21.68 -4.13
CA GLY A 76 35.98 -20.74 -5.24
C GLY A 76 35.38 -21.48 -6.42
N GLN A 77 34.15 -21.11 -6.75
CA GLN A 77 33.44 -21.68 -7.88
C GLN A 77 34.36 -21.39 -9.06
N GLU A 78 35.07 -22.41 -9.53
CA GLU A 78 35.90 -22.30 -10.71
C GLU A 78 34.91 -21.95 -11.83
N ILE A 79 34.93 -20.68 -12.23
CA ILE A 79 33.98 -20.14 -13.20
C ILE A 79 34.31 -20.90 -14.49
N LEU A 80 33.52 -21.93 -14.81
CA LEU A 80 33.78 -22.84 -15.93
C LEU A 80 33.84 -22.13 -17.29
N ASN A 81 33.40 -20.87 -17.36
CA ASN A 81 33.52 -20.01 -18.53
C ASN A 81 33.50 -18.52 -18.11
N PRO A 82 34.66 -17.93 -17.74
CA PRO A 82 34.69 -16.51 -17.43
C PRO A 82 34.39 -15.71 -18.70
N SER A 83 33.69 -14.58 -18.55
CA SER A 83 33.52 -13.66 -19.66
C SER A 83 34.89 -13.18 -20.16
N LYS A 84 35.01 -12.82 -21.44
CA LYS A 84 36.27 -12.34 -22.03
C LYS A 84 36.90 -11.16 -21.27
N TYR A 85 36.07 -10.39 -20.56
CA TYR A 85 36.46 -9.20 -19.80
C TYR A 85 36.54 -9.44 -18.30
N ALA A 86 36.39 -10.68 -17.81
CA ALA A 86 36.41 -10.98 -16.38
C ALA A 86 37.75 -10.61 -15.71
N SER A 87 38.86 -10.63 -16.48
CA SER A 87 40.18 -10.22 -16.01
C SER A 87 40.55 -8.78 -16.39
N ASP A 88 39.62 -8.02 -16.96
CA ASP A 88 39.85 -6.62 -17.35
C ASP A 88 39.99 -5.75 -16.10
N PRO A 89 41.04 -4.92 -15.99
CA PRO A 89 41.22 -4.01 -14.85
C PRO A 89 40.03 -3.07 -14.62
N GLU A 90 39.31 -2.65 -15.67
CA GLU A 90 38.13 -1.80 -15.51
C GLU A 90 36.95 -2.55 -14.87
N VAL A 91 36.76 -3.82 -15.25
CA VAL A 91 35.71 -4.68 -14.70
C VAL A 91 35.99 -5.01 -13.22
N LEU A 92 37.24 -5.34 -12.90
CA LEU A 92 37.67 -5.60 -11.52
C LEU A 92 37.53 -4.37 -10.63
N LYS A 93 37.78 -3.18 -11.19
CA LYS A 93 37.57 -1.92 -10.49
C LYS A 93 36.08 -1.70 -10.18
N ILE A 94 35.19 -1.96 -11.15
CA ILE A 94 33.74 -1.86 -10.95
C ILE A 94 33.27 -2.80 -9.84
N GLU A 95 33.76 -4.05 -9.83
CA GLU A 95 33.44 -5.01 -8.77
C GLU A 95 33.88 -4.51 -7.38
N THR A 96 35.11 -3.97 -7.32
CA THR A 96 35.64 -3.38 -6.08
C THR A 96 34.81 -2.19 -5.62
N ASP A 97 34.42 -1.31 -6.53
CA ASP A 97 33.62 -0.11 -6.24
C ASP A 97 32.21 -0.50 -5.74
N ILE A 98 31.58 -1.53 -6.34
CA ILE A 98 30.28 -2.06 -5.90
C ILE A 98 30.41 -2.65 -4.48
N SER A 99 31.43 -3.48 -4.23
CA SER A 99 31.64 -4.08 -2.91
C SER A 99 31.85 -3.03 -1.81
N ASN A 100 32.60 -1.98 -2.11
CA ASN A 100 32.80 -0.86 -1.20
C ASN A 100 31.48 -0.10 -0.94
N LEU A 101 30.64 0.07 -1.96
CA LEU A 101 29.35 0.74 -1.83
C LEU A 101 28.40 -0.05 -0.93
N GLU A 102 28.29 -1.36 -1.10
CA GLU A 102 27.46 -2.24 -0.27
C GLU A 102 27.90 -2.20 1.21
N LYS A 103 29.21 -2.21 1.45
CA LYS A 103 29.77 -2.07 2.80
C LYS A 103 29.38 -0.73 3.44
N ASN A 104 29.46 0.37 2.66
CA ASN A 104 29.10 1.69 3.13
C ASN A 104 27.60 1.84 3.45
N PHE A 105 26.73 1.20 2.67
CA PHE A 105 25.28 1.15 2.96
C PHE A 105 25.02 0.37 4.26
N THR A 106 25.60 -0.81 4.38
CA THR A 106 25.46 -1.64 5.59
C THR A 106 25.93 -0.91 6.84
N GLU A 107 27.05 -0.18 6.77
CA GLU A 107 27.55 0.59 7.89
C GLU A 107 26.64 1.78 8.26
N LYS A 108 26.07 2.46 7.26
CA LYS A 108 25.14 3.57 7.48
C LYS A 108 23.84 3.11 8.12
N ASP A 109 23.23 2.03 7.63
CA ASP A 109 22.00 1.47 8.18
C ASP A 109 22.17 1.08 9.66
N ILE A 110 23.32 0.48 10.01
CA ILE A 110 23.64 0.12 11.40
C ILE A 110 23.81 1.37 12.28
N ARG A 111 24.40 2.44 11.74
CA ARG A 111 24.54 3.72 12.48
C ARG A 111 23.20 4.40 12.69
N GLU A 112 22.32 4.41 11.69
CA GLU A 112 20.97 4.98 11.80
C GLU A 112 20.09 4.22 12.79
N PHE A 113 20.15 2.87 12.77
CA PHE A 113 19.45 2.03 13.75
C PHE A 113 19.95 2.24 15.20
N ARG A 114 21.21 2.63 15.39
CA ARG A 114 21.75 2.96 16.72
C ARG A 114 21.38 4.37 17.20
N LEU A 115 20.93 5.24 16.29
CA LEU A 115 20.48 6.60 16.61
C LEU A 115 18.98 6.67 16.90
N SER A 116 18.21 5.62 16.61
CA SER A 116 16.86 5.50 17.15
C SER A 116 16.93 5.30 18.66
N SER A 117 16.46 6.30 19.43
CA SER A 117 16.28 6.16 20.87
C SER A 117 15.44 4.92 21.17
N PRO A 118 15.79 4.14 22.21
CA PRO A 118 14.97 3.01 22.63
C PRO A 118 13.55 3.51 22.92
N THR A 119 12.55 2.80 22.43
CA THR A 119 11.15 3.06 22.76
C THR A 119 11.00 2.88 24.27
N PHE A 120 10.80 3.99 24.98
CA PHE A 120 10.57 3.98 26.41
C PHE A 120 9.13 3.51 26.64
N ASP A 121 8.98 2.28 27.14
CA ASP A 121 7.68 1.75 27.52
C ASP A 121 7.27 2.39 28.85
N PHE A 122 6.25 3.25 28.82
CA PHE A 122 5.78 4.00 29.99
C PHE A 122 4.82 3.20 30.88
N GLU A 123 4.73 1.89 30.70
CA GLU A 123 3.91 1.01 31.54
C GLU A 123 4.61 0.77 32.91
N MET A 124 4.72 1.84 33.71
CA MET A 124 5.07 1.74 35.12
C MET A 124 3.83 1.34 35.92
N ASP A 125 3.80 0.10 36.39
CA ASP A 125 2.88 -0.36 37.43
C ASP A 125 3.29 0.27 38.78
N PHE A 126 2.61 1.35 39.14
CA PHE A 126 2.65 1.85 40.51
C PHE A 126 1.72 0.98 41.34
N GLY A 127 2.25 -0.17 41.76
CA GLY A 127 1.57 -1.12 42.62
C GLY A 127 0.83 -0.41 43.75
N LYS A 128 -0.43 -0.81 43.95
CA LYS A 128 -1.35 -0.28 44.97
C LYS A 128 -0.81 -0.32 46.38
#